data_AF-A0A1G2Z9V8-F1
#
_entry.id   AF-A0A1G2Z9V8-F1
#
_cell.length_a   1.000
_cell.length_b   1.000
_cell.length_c   1.000
_cell.angle_alpha   90.00
_cell.angle_beta   90.00
_cell.angle_gamma   90.00
#
_symmetry.space_group_name_H-M   'P 1'
#
loop_
_entity.id
_entity.type
_entity.pdbx_description
1 polymer ?
#
loop_
_entity_poly.entity_id
_entity_poly.type
_entity_poly.pdbx_seq_one_letter_code
_entity_poly.pdbx_strand_id
1 'polypeptide(L)'
;MIAIGGWGGRNEKSGPMVRYRDGKVVLDTSPGIGGSHGPQHEFQVTIRERFHPIVAGLPQKWMHASDELYSTLRGPAKNMTILATAYADPAQKGTGEHEPALFTVRYEKGRVFHTVLGHAPEQMRSVGFIVTYQRGAEWAATGRVTQVEVPDDMSTADKVSLR
;
A
#
# COMPACT_ATOMS: atom_id res chain seq x y z
N MET A 1 -9.67 11.72 -9.73
CA MET A 1 -8.86 12.32 -8.64
C MET A 1 -8.17 11.21 -7.87
N ILE A 2 -6.87 11.33 -7.56
CA ILE A 2 -6.15 10.34 -6.75
C ILE A 2 -6.41 10.57 -5.26
N ALA A 3 -6.34 9.54 -4.41
CA ALA A 3 -6.49 9.73 -2.95
C ALA A 3 -5.27 10.39 -2.32
N ILE A 4 -4.11 9.75 -2.42
CA ILE A 4 -2.80 10.26 -2.01
C ILE A 4 -1.76 9.88 -3.07
N GLY A 5 -0.68 10.66 -3.13
CA GLY A 5 0.47 10.37 -3.99
C GLY A 5 1.68 11.21 -3.61
N GLY A 6 2.83 10.86 -4.16
CA GLY A 6 4.07 11.60 -4.01
C GLY A 6 4.42 12.34 -5.30
N TRP A 7 5.56 13.04 -5.30
CA TRP A 7 6.13 13.74 -6.46
C TRP A 7 5.19 14.81 -7.06
N GLY A 8 5.66 15.47 -8.12
CA GLY A 8 4.90 16.52 -8.83
C GLY A 8 4.70 17.79 -8.00
N GLY A 9 5.60 18.08 -7.05
CA GLY A 9 5.54 19.29 -6.21
C GLY A 9 4.45 19.26 -5.13
N ARG A 10 3.93 18.08 -4.77
CA ARG A 10 2.96 17.92 -3.68
C ARG A 10 3.55 18.40 -2.34
N ASN A 11 2.70 19.01 -1.54
CA ASN A 11 3.00 19.52 -0.20
C ASN A 11 1.69 19.62 0.61
N GLU A 12 1.69 20.25 1.77
CA GLU A 12 0.50 20.39 2.62
C GLU A 12 -0.72 21.01 1.92
N LYS A 13 -0.53 21.83 0.89
CA LYS A 13 -1.63 22.40 0.09
C LYS A 13 -2.34 21.36 -0.78
N SER A 14 -1.71 20.21 -1.01
CA SER A 14 -2.31 19.07 -1.74
C SER A 14 -3.26 18.25 -0.87
N GLY A 15 -3.21 18.43 0.46
CA GLY A 15 -4.01 17.69 1.44
C GLY A 15 -3.17 16.99 2.51
N PRO A 16 -3.84 16.27 3.43
CA PRO A 16 -3.18 15.58 4.53
C PRO A 16 -2.32 14.40 4.05
N MET A 17 -1.39 13.98 4.91
CA MET A 17 -0.86 12.63 4.90
C MET A 17 -1.85 11.69 5.56
N VAL A 18 -1.91 10.44 5.09
CA VAL A 18 -2.77 9.41 5.69
C VAL A 18 -1.89 8.49 6.54
N ARG A 19 -2.11 8.49 7.85
CA ARG A 19 -1.36 7.69 8.83
C ARG A 19 -2.24 6.58 9.39
N TYR A 20 -1.61 5.53 9.90
CA TYR A 20 -2.29 4.48 10.66
C TYR A 20 -1.68 4.38 12.06
N ARG A 21 -2.39 4.89 13.07
CA ARG A 21 -1.94 4.97 14.47
C ARG A 21 -3.01 4.33 15.35
N ASP A 22 -2.62 3.51 16.32
CA ASP A 22 -3.54 2.87 17.28
C ASP A 22 -4.75 2.17 16.65
N GLY A 23 -4.53 1.47 15.54
CA GLY A 23 -5.59 0.71 14.85
C GLY A 23 -6.55 1.54 14.00
N LYS A 24 -6.33 2.86 13.87
CA LYS A 24 -7.21 3.77 13.13
C LYS A 24 -6.46 4.64 12.13
N VAL A 25 -7.19 5.10 11.11
CA VAL A 25 -6.69 6.08 10.15
C VAL A 25 -6.67 7.47 10.81
N VAL A 26 -5.55 8.18 10.66
CA VAL A 26 -5.36 9.55 11.13
C VAL A 26 -4.93 10.43 9.96
N LEU A 27 -5.62 11.55 9.75
CA LEU A 27 -5.25 12.54 8.75
C LEU A 27 -4.30 13.55 9.38
N ASP A 28 -3.07 13.61 8.87
CA ASP A 28 -2.03 14.49 9.37
C ASP A 28 -1.86 15.69 8.44
N THR A 29 -2.25 16.87 8.91
CA THR A 29 -2.22 18.13 8.17
C THR A 29 -0.98 18.96 8.49
N SER A 30 0.04 18.41 9.16
CA SER A 30 1.28 19.13 9.43
C SER A 30 1.89 19.67 8.11
N PRO A 31 2.58 20.83 8.14
CA PRO A 31 3.24 21.36 6.95
C PRO A 31 4.38 20.43 6.47
N GLY A 32 4.73 20.51 5.18
CA GLY A 32 5.88 19.82 4.62
C GLY A 32 5.62 19.18 3.25
N ILE A 33 6.68 18.59 2.70
CA ILE A 33 6.66 17.97 1.37
C ILE A 33 5.65 16.81 1.28
N GLY A 34 5.28 16.46 0.05
CA GLY A 34 4.48 15.30 -0.29
C GLY A 34 5.29 14.28 -1.10
N GLY A 35 5.52 13.11 -0.52
CA GLY A 35 6.30 12.03 -1.10
C GLY A 35 7.77 12.07 -0.67
N SER A 36 8.25 10.93 -0.20
CA SER A 36 9.64 10.63 0.13
C SER A 36 9.81 9.10 0.17
N HIS A 37 11.04 8.62 0.15
CA HIS A 37 11.36 7.22 0.47
C HIS A 37 12.82 7.13 0.94
N GLY A 38 13.12 6.08 1.69
CA GLY A 38 14.49 5.68 2.01
C GLY A 38 15.16 4.93 0.84
N PRO A 39 16.36 4.36 1.05
CA PRO A 39 16.91 3.38 0.12
C PRO A 39 15.98 2.16 -0.03
N GLN A 40 16.13 1.43 -1.13
CA GLN A 40 15.40 0.17 -1.31
C GLN A 40 15.79 -0.85 -0.23
N HIS A 41 14.80 -1.50 0.36
CA HIS A 41 14.96 -2.54 1.36
C HIS A 41 13.71 -3.43 1.37
N GLU A 42 13.85 -4.66 1.89
CA GLU A 42 12.69 -5.52 2.16
C GLU A 42 11.88 -4.95 3.31
N PHE A 43 10.55 -4.97 3.21
CA PHE A 43 9.68 -4.50 4.27
C PHE A 43 8.40 -5.32 4.38
N GLN A 44 7.92 -5.46 5.59
CA GLN A 44 6.71 -6.20 5.88
C GLN A 44 5.46 -5.34 5.59
N VAL A 45 4.59 -5.86 4.73
CA VAL A 45 3.24 -5.32 4.50
C VAL A 45 2.28 -5.94 5.52
N THR A 46 1.50 -5.10 6.19
CA THR A 46 0.53 -5.50 7.22
C THR A 46 -0.88 -5.17 6.79
N ILE A 47 -1.74 -6.19 6.68
CA ILE A 47 -3.16 -6.04 6.31
C ILE A 47 -3.92 -5.36 7.46
N ARG A 48 -4.75 -4.37 7.12
CA ARG A 48 -5.59 -3.62 8.06
C ARG A 48 -7.09 -3.91 7.88
N GLU A 49 -7.51 -4.27 6.66
CA GLU A 49 -8.91 -4.61 6.36
C GLU A 49 -9.01 -6.05 5.84
N ARG A 50 -9.02 -7.02 6.76
CA ARG A 50 -8.86 -8.46 6.43
C ARG A 50 -9.99 -9.03 5.58
N PHE A 51 -11.16 -8.40 5.58
CA PHE A 51 -12.34 -8.91 4.88
C PHE A 51 -12.53 -8.30 3.50
N HIS A 52 -11.69 -7.34 3.08
CA HIS A 52 -11.77 -6.80 1.73
C HIS A 52 -11.39 -7.88 0.70
N PRO A 53 -12.15 -8.07 -0.39
CA PRO A 53 -11.94 -9.17 -1.35
C PRO A 53 -10.51 -9.28 -1.90
N ILE A 54 -9.82 -8.16 -2.08
CA ILE A 54 -8.43 -8.13 -2.58
C ILE A 54 -7.46 -8.87 -1.65
N VAL A 55 -7.66 -8.79 -0.34
CA VAL A 55 -6.71 -9.32 0.67
C VAL A 55 -7.30 -10.44 1.52
N ALA A 56 -8.56 -10.80 1.30
CA ALA A 56 -9.23 -11.88 2.02
C ALA A 56 -8.45 -13.21 1.89
N GLY A 57 -8.24 -13.87 3.03
CA GLY A 57 -7.49 -15.12 3.12
C GLY A 57 -5.96 -14.98 3.10
N LEU A 58 -5.40 -13.82 2.70
CA LEU A 58 -3.95 -13.62 2.71
C LEU A 58 -3.39 -13.59 4.15
N PRO A 59 -2.11 -13.93 4.35
CA PRO A 59 -1.45 -13.77 5.64
C PRO A 59 -1.55 -12.32 6.14
N GLN A 60 -1.84 -12.15 7.43
CA GLN A 60 -1.98 -10.84 8.07
C GLN A 60 -0.77 -9.92 7.84
N LYS A 61 0.41 -10.53 7.70
CA LYS A 61 1.69 -9.90 7.44
C LYS A 61 2.43 -10.74 6.40
N TRP A 62 3.10 -10.07 5.47
CA TRP A 62 3.96 -10.73 4.49
C TRP A 62 5.12 -9.82 4.09
N MET A 63 6.28 -10.40 3.78
CA MET A 63 7.47 -9.68 3.37
C MET A 63 7.43 -9.34 1.88
N HIS A 64 7.58 -8.06 1.56
CA HIS A 64 7.77 -7.59 0.20
C HIS A 64 9.26 -7.57 -0.16
N ALA A 65 9.56 -7.77 -1.44
CA ALA A 65 10.92 -7.69 -1.96
C ALA A 65 11.51 -6.28 -1.76
N SER A 66 12.82 -6.16 -1.96
CA SER A 66 13.53 -4.89 -1.81
C SER A 66 12.98 -3.82 -2.75
N ASP A 67 12.27 -2.83 -2.22
CA ASP A 67 11.54 -1.80 -2.97
C ASP A 67 11.61 -0.43 -2.26
N GLU A 68 11.12 0.62 -2.91
CA GLU A 68 10.97 1.94 -2.32
C GLU A 68 9.73 2.02 -1.42
N LEU A 69 9.93 2.04 -0.10
CA LEU A 69 8.83 2.29 0.84
C LEU A 69 8.44 3.77 0.82
N TYR A 70 7.38 4.07 0.05
CA TYR A 70 6.84 5.42 -0.09
C TYR A 70 6.29 5.96 1.22
N SER A 71 6.71 7.17 1.54
CA SER A 71 6.40 7.90 2.77
C SER A 71 5.85 9.29 2.47
N THR A 72 5.17 9.89 3.45
CA THR A 72 4.64 11.28 3.39
C THR A 72 3.77 11.58 2.16
N LEU A 73 3.11 10.58 1.60
CA LEU A 73 2.21 10.76 0.45
C LEU A 73 1.07 11.70 0.83
N ARG A 74 0.69 12.60 -0.09
CA ARG A 74 -0.34 13.61 0.13
C ARG A 74 -1.39 13.62 -0.95
N GLY A 75 -2.59 14.02 -0.56
CA GLY A 75 -3.71 14.21 -1.47
C GLY A 75 -5.00 14.46 -0.70
N PRO A 76 -6.14 14.58 -1.39
CA PRO A 76 -7.42 14.85 -0.76
C PRO A 76 -7.86 13.76 0.23
N ALA A 77 -7.33 12.54 0.13
CA ALA A 77 -7.62 11.40 1.02
C ALA A 77 -9.13 11.09 1.19
N LYS A 78 -9.95 11.40 0.19
CA LYS A 78 -11.41 11.19 0.21
C LYS A 78 -11.77 9.80 -0.29
N ASN A 79 -12.79 9.19 0.33
CA ASN A 79 -13.35 7.89 -0.04
C ASN A 79 -12.31 6.77 -0.19
N MET A 80 -11.28 6.83 0.65
CA MET A 80 -10.15 5.90 0.64
C MET A 80 -10.37 4.82 1.71
N THR A 81 -10.07 3.56 1.38
CA THR A 81 -10.01 2.46 2.35
C THR A 81 -8.58 1.90 2.35
N ILE A 82 -7.90 1.96 3.49
CA ILE A 82 -6.57 1.36 3.65
C ILE A 82 -6.75 -0.16 3.77
N LEU A 83 -6.15 -0.90 2.83
CA LEU A 83 -6.13 -2.36 2.88
C LEU A 83 -4.91 -2.87 3.63
N ALA A 84 -3.76 -2.25 3.41
CA ALA A 84 -2.51 -2.61 4.06
C ALA A 84 -1.56 -1.41 4.22
N THR A 85 -0.67 -1.50 5.21
CA THR A 85 0.38 -0.51 5.50
C THR A 85 1.74 -1.16 5.65
N ALA A 86 2.81 -0.41 5.43
CA ALA A 86 4.18 -0.82 5.78
C ALA A 86 4.75 0.11 6.86
N TYR A 87 5.60 -0.39 7.77
CA TYR A 87 6.27 0.47 8.74
C TYR A 87 7.52 1.09 8.11
N ALA A 88 7.56 2.42 8.04
CA ALA A 88 8.70 3.15 7.51
C ALA A 88 9.78 3.31 8.60
N ASP A 89 10.64 2.29 8.75
CA ASP A 89 11.66 2.23 9.79
C ASP A 89 12.64 3.42 9.71
N PRO A 90 12.83 4.20 10.78
CA PRO A 90 13.84 5.26 10.83
C PRO A 90 15.26 4.79 10.53
N ALA A 91 15.61 3.52 10.83
CA ALA A 91 16.90 2.94 10.47
C ALA A 91 17.09 2.84 8.95
N GLN A 92 16.00 2.78 8.19
CA GLN A 92 15.95 2.83 6.73
C GLN A 92 15.61 4.23 6.21
N LYS A 93 15.88 5.28 7.00
CA LYS A 93 15.52 6.68 6.70
C LYS A 93 14.01 6.89 6.50
N GLY A 94 13.18 6.05 7.11
CA GLY A 94 11.73 6.16 7.12
C GLY A 94 11.20 7.16 8.16
N THR A 95 9.88 7.36 8.15
CA THR A 95 9.18 8.36 8.98
C THR A 95 8.90 7.90 10.41
N GLY A 96 9.09 6.62 10.72
CA GLY A 96 8.62 6.00 11.96
C GLY A 96 7.10 5.78 12.00
N GLU A 97 6.42 5.88 10.86
CA GLU A 97 4.97 5.73 10.73
C GLU A 97 4.61 4.45 9.97
N HIS A 98 3.34 4.04 10.11
CA HIS A 98 2.74 3.09 9.20
C HIS A 98 2.17 3.81 7.98
N GLU A 99 2.87 3.67 6.85
CA GLU A 99 2.54 4.29 5.58
C GLU A 99 1.56 3.42 4.78
N PRO A 100 0.55 3.99 4.10
CA PRO A 100 -0.38 3.22 3.26
C PRO A 100 0.36 2.55 2.09
N ALA A 101 0.25 1.22 2.00
CA ALA A 101 0.89 0.43 0.94
C ALA A 101 -0.12 0.01 -0.14
N LEU A 102 -1.29 -0.46 0.30
CA LEU A 102 -2.39 -0.89 -0.56
C LEU A 102 -3.68 -0.22 -0.10
N PHE A 103 -4.41 0.39 -1.03
CA PHE A 103 -5.68 1.03 -0.70
C PHE A 103 -6.63 1.09 -1.89
N THR A 104 -7.91 1.28 -1.60
CA THR A 104 -8.93 1.52 -2.62
C THR A 104 -9.47 2.94 -2.53
N VAL A 105 -10.00 3.44 -3.64
CA VAL A 105 -10.68 4.73 -3.73
C VAL A 105 -11.98 4.57 -4.50
N ARG A 106 -13.07 5.13 -3.97
CA ARG A 106 -14.31 5.31 -4.73
C ARG A 106 -14.34 6.70 -5.35
N TYR A 107 -14.31 6.75 -6.66
CA TYR A 107 -14.43 7.98 -7.43
C TYR A 107 -15.65 7.89 -8.32
N GLU A 108 -16.71 8.60 -7.94
CA GLU A 108 -18.05 8.45 -8.54
C GLU A 108 -18.48 6.97 -8.58
N LYS A 109 -18.77 6.43 -9.77
CA LYS A 109 -19.12 5.02 -9.96
C LYS A 109 -17.89 4.10 -10.09
N GLY A 110 -16.69 4.68 -10.20
CA GLY A 110 -15.43 3.95 -10.37
C GLY A 110 -14.92 3.30 -9.09
N ARG A 111 -14.25 2.15 -9.27
CA ARG A 111 -13.47 1.46 -8.25
C ARG A 111 -11.99 1.57 -8.63
N VAL A 112 -11.19 2.15 -7.75
CA VAL A 112 -9.75 2.28 -7.95
C VAL A 112 -9.05 1.41 -6.92
N PHE A 113 -8.16 0.54 -7.37
CA PHE A 113 -7.15 -0.08 -6.52
C PHE A 113 -5.83 0.64 -6.76
N HIS A 114 -5.16 1.03 -5.68
CA HIS A 114 -3.86 1.68 -5.72
C HIS A 114 -2.87 0.83 -4.91
N THR A 115 -1.81 0.40 -5.60
CA THR A 115 -0.62 -0.19 -5.00
C THR A 115 0.53 0.78 -5.15
N VAL A 116 1.29 1.02 -4.08
CA VAL A 116 2.53 1.80 -4.13
C VAL A 116 3.76 0.94 -4.41
N LEU A 117 3.58 -0.38 -4.41
CA LEU A 117 4.63 -1.38 -4.59
C LEU A 117 4.94 -1.59 -6.08
N GLY A 118 6.15 -2.07 -6.37
CA GLY A 118 6.59 -2.48 -7.70
C GLY A 118 7.31 -1.39 -8.47
N HIS A 119 8.37 -0.80 -7.91
CA HIS A 119 9.17 0.25 -8.57
C HIS A 119 9.66 -0.15 -9.99
N ALA A 120 10.13 -1.39 -10.16
CA ALA A 120 10.66 -1.90 -11.42
C ALA A 120 10.39 -3.42 -11.60
N PRO A 121 10.71 -4.03 -12.76
CA PRO A 121 10.42 -5.44 -13.02
C PRO A 121 10.90 -6.41 -11.94
N GLU A 122 12.02 -6.13 -11.27
CA GLU A 122 12.53 -7.00 -10.20
C GLU A 122 11.60 -7.01 -8.97
N GLN A 123 11.09 -5.85 -8.54
CA GLN A 123 10.15 -5.75 -7.42
C GLN A 123 8.79 -6.36 -7.77
N MET A 124 8.39 -6.27 -9.04
CA MET A 124 7.17 -6.88 -9.55
C MET A 124 7.20 -8.41 -9.50
N ARG A 125 8.37 -9.04 -9.29
CA ARG A 125 8.49 -10.49 -9.08
C ARG A 125 8.06 -10.92 -7.68
N SER A 126 7.90 -10.00 -6.73
CA SER A 126 7.40 -10.34 -5.40
C SER A 126 6.02 -10.98 -5.48
N VAL A 127 5.87 -12.20 -4.94
CA VAL A 127 4.59 -12.92 -5.00
C VAL A 127 3.48 -12.13 -4.33
N GLY A 128 3.76 -11.42 -3.24
CA GLY A 128 2.79 -10.52 -2.60
C GLY A 128 2.32 -9.38 -3.50
N PHE A 129 3.22 -8.81 -4.33
CA PHE A 129 2.84 -7.84 -5.36
C PHE A 129 1.96 -8.50 -6.42
N ILE A 130 2.39 -9.62 -7.00
CA ILE A 130 1.67 -10.31 -8.09
C ILE A 130 0.24 -10.64 -7.67
N VAL A 131 0.07 -11.27 -6.50
CA VAL A 131 -1.23 -11.69 -5.99
C VAL A 131 -2.15 -10.49 -5.75
N THR A 132 -1.65 -9.45 -5.08
CA THR A 132 -2.48 -8.28 -4.77
C THR A 132 -2.78 -7.44 -6.01
N TYR A 133 -1.86 -7.38 -6.97
CA TYR A 133 -2.07 -6.71 -8.27
C TYR A 133 -3.14 -7.42 -9.09
N GLN A 134 -3.07 -8.75 -9.22
CA GLN A 134 -4.06 -9.55 -9.95
C GLN A 134 -5.46 -9.45 -9.31
N ARG A 135 -5.56 -9.64 -7.99
CA ARG A 135 -6.83 -9.52 -7.25
C ARG A 135 -7.38 -8.09 -7.29
N GLY A 136 -6.49 -7.09 -7.20
CA GLY A 136 -6.85 -5.68 -7.28
C GLY A 136 -7.39 -5.27 -8.64
N ALA A 137 -6.79 -5.77 -9.73
CA ALA A 137 -7.27 -5.57 -11.09
C ALA A 137 -8.66 -6.20 -11.31
N GLU A 138 -8.84 -7.44 -10.87
CA GLU A 138 -10.13 -8.13 -10.94
C GLU A 138 -11.22 -7.39 -10.15
N TRP A 139 -10.91 -6.95 -8.93
CA TRP A 139 -11.84 -6.19 -8.10
C TRP A 139 -12.19 -4.83 -8.70
N ALA A 140 -11.21 -4.12 -9.27
CA ALA A 140 -11.47 -2.85 -9.93
C ALA A 140 -12.45 -3.05 -11.11
N ALA A 141 -12.24 -4.08 -11.93
CA ALA A 141 -13.09 -4.39 -13.08
C ALA A 141 -14.48 -4.89 -12.70
N THR A 142 -14.59 -5.80 -11.71
CA THR A 142 -15.83 -6.57 -11.48
C THR A 142 -16.51 -6.28 -10.14
N GLY A 143 -15.81 -5.69 -9.18
CA GLY A 143 -16.24 -5.53 -7.80
C GLY A 143 -16.11 -6.82 -6.95
N ARG A 144 -15.57 -7.89 -7.52
CA ARG A 144 -15.40 -9.21 -6.88
C ARG A 144 -13.96 -9.71 -7.09
N VAL A 145 -13.57 -10.72 -6.31
CA VAL A 145 -12.32 -11.48 -6.48
C VAL A 145 -12.68 -12.96 -6.47
N THR A 146 -12.41 -13.66 -7.57
CA THR A 146 -12.66 -15.10 -7.72
C THR A 146 -11.40 -15.93 -7.46
N GLN A 147 -10.23 -15.29 -7.48
CA GLN A 147 -8.94 -15.88 -7.10
C GLN A 147 -8.84 -16.05 -5.58
N VAL A 148 -9.67 -16.94 -5.01
CA VAL A 148 -9.82 -17.11 -3.55
C VAL A 148 -8.69 -17.92 -2.91
N GLU A 149 -8.07 -18.81 -3.69
CA GLU A 149 -6.93 -19.60 -3.23
C GLU A 149 -5.70 -18.71 -3.00
N VAL A 150 -4.98 -18.98 -1.92
CA VAL A 150 -3.70 -18.34 -1.61
C VAL A 150 -2.61 -19.24 -2.17
N PRO A 151 -1.70 -18.75 -3.03
CA PRO A 151 -0.62 -19.57 -3.58
C PRO A 151 0.27 -20.14 -2.48
N ASP A 152 0.74 -21.38 -2.67
CA ASP A 152 1.64 -22.06 -1.73
C ASP A 152 2.98 -21.33 -1.55
N ASP A 153 3.38 -20.54 -2.55
CA ASP A 153 4.58 -19.71 -2.56
C ASP A 153 4.34 -18.27 -2.07
N MET A 154 3.22 -17.98 -1.38
CA MET A 154 2.98 -16.68 -0.77
C MET A 154 4.10 -16.33 0.22
N SER A 155 4.60 -15.09 0.18
CA SER A 155 5.56 -14.59 1.17
C SER A 155 5.02 -14.77 2.60
N THR A 156 5.89 -15.22 3.51
CA THR A 156 5.59 -15.24 4.95
C THR A 156 5.90 -13.87 5.56
N ALA A 157 5.62 -13.69 6.86
CA ALA A 157 5.96 -12.44 7.56
C ALA A 157 7.46 -12.09 7.49
N ASP A 158 8.33 -13.11 7.43
CA ASP A 158 9.77 -12.96 7.62
C ASP A 158 10.59 -13.34 6.39
N LYS A 159 9.95 -13.82 5.31
CA LYS A 159 10.65 -14.31 4.11
C LYS A 159 9.95 -13.89 2.82
N VAL A 160 10.71 -13.25 1.94
CA VAL A 160 10.30 -12.91 0.57
C VAL A 160 10.17 -14.18 -0.28
N SER A 161 9.13 -14.19 -1.11
CA SER A 161 8.98 -15.12 -2.23
C SER A 161 8.93 -14.34 -3.55
N LEU A 162 9.61 -14.85 -4.58
CA LEU A 162 9.73 -14.24 -5.90
C LEU A 162 9.29 -15.23 -6.98
N ARG A 163 8.70 -14.72 -8.07
CA ARG A 163 8.29 -15.49 -9.25
C ARG A 163 8.75 -14.80 -10.53
#